data_AF-A0A1Q6WZD3-F1
#
_entry.id   AF-A0A1Q6WZD3-F1
#
_cell.length_a   1.000
_cell.length_b   1.000
_cell.length_c   1.000
_cell.angle_alpha   90.00
_cell.angle_beta   90.00
_cell.angle_gamma   90.00
#
_symmetry.space_group_name_H-M   'P 1'
#
loop_
_entity.id
_entity.type
_entity.pdbx_description
1 polymer ?
#
loop_
_entity_poly.entity_id
_entity_poly.type
_entity_poly.pdbx_seq_one_letter_code
_entity_poly.pdbx_strand_id
1 'polypeptide(L)'
;MCPGAKELLILRMILLFALATMMFPGRASAQAPATAAQTPQTPTPTVVAPAGKNRAEEQMLHRFWDKKNAWLFAGVGAARTFDYFSTLNLRRRGDQEILVTNDLVDNHAAFAVVEAAGTGLSIGASYLFHHYGHHKLERWTSIVHFGLATTGAVRNYCLKTAHPRTTP
;
A
#
# COMPACT_ATOMS: atom_id res chain seq x y z
N MET A 1 -22.14 -9.69 26.07
CA MET A 1 -21.69 -8.68 25.09
C MET A 1 -21.42 -9.41 23.77
N CYS A 2 -22.25 -9.20 22.75
CA CYS A 2 -22.26 -10.05 21.55
C CYS A 2 -20.97 -9.85 20.72
N PRO A 3 -20.17 -10.90 20.48
CA PRO A 3 -18.89 -10.79 19.78
C PRO A 3 -19.02 -10.38 18.30
N GLY A 4 -20.21 -10.48 17.69
CA GLY A 4 -20.42 -10.14 16.27
C GLY A 4 -20.39 -8.65 15.93
N ALA A 5 -20.61 -7.75 16.89
CA ALA A 5 -20.70 -6.31 16.59
C ALA A 5 -19.33 -5.67 16.27
N LYS A 6 -18.25 -6.18 16.89
CA LYS A 6 -16.89 -5.68 16.67
C LYS A 6 -16.32 -6.18 15.34
N GLU A 7 -16.51 -7.46 15.04
CA GLU A 7 -16.11 -8.07 13.76
C GLU A 7 -16.82 -7.42 12.58
N LEU A 8 -18.12 -7.13 12.73
CA LEU A 8 -18.90 -6.41 11.71
C LEU A 8 -18.43 -4.96 11.52
N LEU A 9 -17.95 -4.31 12.60
CA LEU A 9 -17.43 -2.95 12.55
C LEU A 9 -16.06 -2.89 11.86
N ILE A 10 -15.19 -3.87 12.13
CA ILE A 10 -13.88 -4.04 11.50
C ILE A 10 -14.05 -4.36 10.01
N LEU A 11 -14.94 -5.31 9.68
CA LEU A 11 -15.25 -5.65 8.29
C LEU A 11 -15.84 -4.45 7.53
N ARG A 12 -16.72 -3.67 8.15
CA ARG A 12 -17.23 -2.42 7.58
C ARG A 12 -16.14 -1.38 7.38
N MET A 13 -15.21 -1.22 8.32
CA MET A 13 -14.08 -0.31 8.16
C MET A 13 -13.16 -0.73 7.01
N ILE A 14 -12.83 -2.01 6.90
CA ILE A 14 -12.01 -2.56 5.81
C ILE A 14 -12.73 -2.35 4.46
N LEU A 15 -14.04 -2.64 4.39
CA LEU A 15 -14.84 -2.46 3.19
C LEU A 15 -14.95 -0.98 2.79
N LEU A 16 -15.16 -0.08 3.74
CA LEU A 16 -15.23 1.37 3.48
C LEU A 16 -13.87 1.93 3.03
N PHE A 17 -12.77 1.43 3.58
CA PHE A 17 -11.43 1.83 3.16
C PHE A 17 -11.09 1.29 1.76
N ALA A 18 -11.48 0.05 1.45
CA ALA A 18 -11.35 -0.54 0.12
C ALA A 18 -12.26 0.12 -0.93
N LEU A 19 -13.44 0.61 -0.53
CA LEU A 19 -14.35 1.34 -1.42
C LEU A 19 -13.85 2.77 -1.69
N ALA A 20 -13.24 3.42 -0.69
CA ALA A 20 -12.67 4.77 -0.82
C ALA A 20 -11.49 4.83 -1.80
N THR A 21 -10.76 3.73 -2.00
CA THR A 21 -9.68 3.66 -3.01
C THR A 21 -10.19 3.45 -4.43
N MET A 22 -11.44 3.02 -4.62
CA MET A 22 -12.08 2.87 -5.93
C MET A 22 -12.73 4.16 -6.47
N MET A 23 -12.87 5.20 -5.63
CA MET A 23 -13.57 6.46 -5.98
C MET A 23 -12.65 7.64 -6.35
N PHE A 24 -11.49 7.38 -6.94
CA PHE A 24 -10.74 8.44 -7.64
C PHE A 24 -11.08 8.40 -9.13
N PRO A 25 -12.00 9.25 -9.63
CA PRO A 25 -12.19 9.40 -11.06
C PRO A 25 -10.93 10.06 -11.62
N GLY A 26 -10.05 9.25 -12.21
CA GLY A 26 -9.07 9.76 -13.16
C GLY A 26 -9.84 10.43 -14.28
N ARG A 27 -9.77 11.76 -14.37
CA ARG A 27 -10.31 12.47 -15.54
C ARG A 27 -9.49 12.05 -16.74
N ALA A 28 -10.03 11.11 -17.52
CA ALA A 28 -9.64 10.88 -18.89
C ALA A 28 -10.07 12.11 -19.71
N SER A 29 -9.12 12.90 -20.17
CA SER A 29 -9.40 13.94 -21.16
C SER A 29 -9.85 13.27 -22.47
N ALA A 30 -11.14 13.34 -22.75
CA ALA A 30 -11.65 13.18 -24.11
C ALA A 30 -11.62 14.55 -24.79
N GLN A 31 -10.70 14.76 -25.74
CA GLN A 31 -10.82 15.87 -26.69
C GLN A 31 -11.83 15.44 -27.76
N ALA A 32 -13.00 16.07 -27.77
CA ALA A 32 -13.91 16.04 -28.91
C ALA A 32 -13.38 17.00 -30.01
N PRO A 33 -13.48 16.65 -31.30
CA PRO A 33 -13.10 17.55 -32.37
C PRO A 33 -14.22 18.59 -32.59
N ALA A 34 -13.90 19.87 -32.41
CA ALA A 34 -14.72 20.95 -32.96
C ALA A 34 -14.17 21.30 -34.34
N THR A 35 -14.86 20.86 -35.38
CA THR A 35 -14.70 21.36 -36.76
C THR A 35 -15.59 22.59 -36.96
N ALA A 36 -15.06 23.53 -37.76
CA ALA A 36 -15.61 24.80 -38.27
C ALA A 36 -15.24 26.03 -37.41
N ALA A 37 -14.66 27.11 -37.94
CA ALA A 37 -14.61 27.58 -39.33
C ALA A 37 -13.29 28.30 -39.65
N GLN A 38 -12.92 28.24 -40.93
CA GLN A 38 -11.73 28.81 -41.55
C GLN A 38 -11.81 30.35 -41.65
N THR A 39 -10.70 31.05 -41.44
CA THR A 39 -10.37 32.25 -42.21
C THR A 39 -8.83 32.39 -42.30
N PRO A 40 -8.22 32.62 -43.48
CA PRO A 40 -6.79 32.42 -43.68
C PRO A 40 -6.00 33.73 -43.65
N GLN A 41 -4.97 33.86 -42.80
CA GLN A 41 -3.88 34.83 -42.98
C GLN A 41 -2.51 34.26 -42.54
N THR A 42 -1.73 33.90 -43.57
CA THR A 42 -0.27 33.87 -43.80
C THR A 42 0.71 33.60 -42.62
N PRO A 43 1.65 32.63 -42.78
CA PRO A 43 2.48 32.11 -41.68
C PRO A 43 3.68 33.00 -41.34
N THR A 44 3.81 33.33 -40.05
CA THR A 44 5.09 33.70 -39.42
C THR A 44 5.67 32.42 -38.81
N PRO A 45 6.97 32.09 -38.98
CA PRO A 45 7.52 30.87 -38.40
C PRO A 45 7.71 31.07 -36.90
N THR A 46 6.67 30.79 -36.11
CA THR A 46 6.83 30.54 -34.69
C THR A 46 7.55 29.21 -34.55
N VAL A 47 8.83 29.28 -34.16
CA VAL A 47 9.59 28.13 -33.68
C VAL A 47 8.82 27.53 -32.50
N VAL A 48 8.06 26.48 -32.77
CA VAL A 48 7.46 25.64 -31.73
C VAL A 48 8.63 24.93 -31.06
N ALA A 49 9.04 25.43 -29.88
CA ALA A 49 9.93 24.71 -28.99
C ALA A 49 9.33 23.31 -28.73
N PRO A 50 10.13 22.23 -28.78
CA PRO A 50 9.58 20.89 -28.66
C PRO A 50 9.15 20.66 -27.21
N ALA A 51 7.86 20.82 -26.93
CA ALA A 51 7.21 20.39 -25.69
C ALA A 51 7.06 18.85 -25.60
N GLY A 52 8.06 18.11 -26.10
CA GLY A 52 8.06 16.65 -26.17
C GLY A 52 9.19 15.97 -25.37
N LYS A 53 10.17 16.72 -24.86
CA LYS A 53 11.36 16.11 -24.25
C LYS A 53 11.09 15.50 -22.86
N ASN A 54 10.20 16.10 -22.07
CA ASN A 54 9.94 15.63 -20.70
C ASN A 54 9.17 14.30 -20.65
N ARG A 55 8.27 14.03 -21.61
CA ARG A 55 7.52 12.76 -21.65
C ARG A 55 8.35 11.62 -22.22
N ALA A 56 9.25 11.91 -23.17
CA ALA A 56 10.14 10.94 -23.78
C ALA A 56 11.26 10.48 -22.81
N GLU A 57 11.76 11.36 -21.94
CA GLU A 57 12.71 11.01 -20.87
C GLU A 57 12.02 10.30 -19.68
N GLU A 58 10.77 10.62 -19.37
CA GLU A 58 9.99 9.95 -18.31
C GLU A 58 9.47 8.56 -18.76
N GLN A 59 9.30 8.36 -20.08
CA GLN A 59 9.03 7.06 -20.73
C GLN A 59 10.31 6.30 -21.13
N MET A 60 11.49 6.77 -20.72
CA MET A 60 12.73 6.00 -20.84
C MET A 60 12.68 4.82 -19.87
N LEU A 61 11.90 3.79 -20.25
CA LEU A 61 11.72 2.48 -19.61
C LEU A 61 11.84 2.51 -18.08
N HIS A 62 10.82 3.04 -17.39
CA HIS A 62 10.65 2.78 -15.95
C HIS A 62 10.59 1.26 -15.78
N ARG A 63 11.68 0.68 -15.27
CA ARG A 63 11.80 -0.77 -15.03
C ARG A 63 11.22 -1.07 -13.66
N PHE A 64 10.45 -2.15 -13.55
CA PHE A 64 9.88 -2.57 -12.26
C PHE A 64 10.93 -2.68 -11.16
N TRP A 65 12.08 -3.29 -11.45
CA TRP A 65 13.24 -3.33 -10.57
C TRP A 65 14.14 -2.12 -10.79
N ASP A 66 13.66 -0.94 -10.37
CA ASP A 66 14.46 0.27 -10.21
C ASP A 66 14.95 0.42 -8.76
N LYS A 67 15.85 1.39 -8.53
CA LYS A 67 16.37 1.66 -7.19
C LYS A 67 15.26 2.07 -6.20
N LYS A 68 14.21 2.74 -6.66
CA LYS A 68 13.13 3.25 -5.79
C LYS A 68 12.29 2.10 -5.26
N ASN A 69 11.86 1.21 -6.15
CA ASN A 69 11.11 0.01 -5.78
C ASN A 69 11.95 -0.93 -4.93
N ALA A 70 13.25 -1.08 -5.22
CA ALA A 70 14.14 -1.86 -4.36
C ALA A 70 14.12 -1.34 -2.90
N TRP A 71 14.25 -0.03 -2.69
CA TRP A 71 14.16 0.57 -1.36
C TRP A 71 12.77 0.46 -0.74
N LEU A 72 11.71 0.65 -1.54
CA LEU A 72 10.33 0.51 -1.05
C LEU A 72 10.02 -0.92 -0.61
N PHE A 73 10.43 -1.93 -1.37
CA PHE A 73 10.23 -3.34 -1.03
C PHE A 73 11.11 -3.77 0.15
N ALA A 74 12.33 -3.25 0.24
CA ALA A 74 13.14 -3.42 1.45
C ALA A 74 12.43 -2.83 2.69
N GLY A 75 11.82 -1.64 2.55
CA GLY A 75 11.00 -1.03 3.60
C GLY A 75 9.80 -1.89 4.00
N VAL A 76 9.08 -2.48 3.04
CA VAL A 76 7.99 -3.42 3.31
C VAL A 76 8.49 -4.65 4.06
N GLY A 77 9.57 -5.28 3.60
CA GLY A 77 10.15 -6.45 4.28
C GLY A 77 10.61 -6.13 5.71
N ALA A 78 11.27 -4.98 5.90
CA ALA A 78 11.69 -4.50 7.21
C ALA A 78 10.48 -4.23 8.13
N ALA A 79 9.43 -3.57 7.63
CA ALA A 79 8.23 -3.28 8.40
C ALA A 79 7.48 -4.56 8.81
N ARG A 80 7.38 -5.56 7.93
CA ARG A 80 6.77 -6.87 8.26
C ARG A 80 7.61 -7.65 9.26
N THR A 81 8.92 -7.60 9.14
CA THR A 81 9.83 -8.17 10.15
C THR A 81 9.67 -7.48 11.50
N PHE A 82 9.51 -6.15 11.51
CA PHE A 82 9.27 -5.40 12.73
C PHE A 82 7.91 -5.74 13.35
N ASP A 83 6.86 -5.88 12.54
CA ASP A 83 5.54 -6.32 12.94
C ASP A 83 5.58 -7.73 13.57
N TYR A 84 6.27 -8.67 12.93
CA TYR A 84 6.53 -10.01 13.48
C TYR A 84 7.10 -9.96 14.89
N PHE A 85 8.21 -9.24 15.09
CA PHE A 85 8.86 -9.17 16.41
C PHE A 85 8.01 -8.42 17.44
N SER A 86 7.32 -7.36 17.03
CA SER A 86 6.44 -6.60 17.91
C SER A 86 5.29 -7.47 18.44
N THR A 87 4.75 -8.32 17.58
CA THR A 87 3.64 -9.23 17.86
C THR A 87 4.11 -10.37 18.76
N LEU A 88 5.28 -10.97 18.49
CA LEU A 88 5.88 -11.94 19.41
C LEU A 88 6.17 -11.33 20.79
N ASN A 89 6.66 -10.09 20.84
CA ASN A 89 6.88 -9.38 22.09
C ASN A 89 5.56 -9.11 22.83
N LEU A 90 4.51 -8.68 22.12
CA LEU A 90 3.17 -8.50 22.65
C LEU A 90 2.67 -9.80 23.31
N ARG A 91 2.77 -10.93 22.60
CA ARG A 91 2.38 -12.25 23.10
C ARG A 91 3.18 -12.69 24.32
N ARG A 92 4.50 -12.46 24.32
CA ARG A 92 5.36 -12.75 25.50
C ARG A 92 4.97 -11.95 26.74
N ARG A 93 4.40 -10.75 26.57
CA ARG A 93 3.89 -9.91 27.66
C ARG A 93 2.51 -10.34 28.17
N GLY A 94 1.93 -11.42 27.62
CA GLY A 94 0.62 -11.95 28.01
C GLY A 94 -0.56 -11.28 27.30
N ASP A 95 -0.29 -10.32 26.41
CA ASP A 95 -1.32 -9.66 25.63
C ASP A 95 -1.78 -10.54 24.45
N GLN A 96 -2.98 -10.29 23.95
CA GLN A 96 -3.59 -11.07 22.87
C GLN A 96 -3.42 -10.33 21.54
N GLU A 97 -3.14 -11.09 20.47
CA GLU A 97 -3.11 -10.53 19.12
C GLU A 97 -4.55 -10.26 18.63
N ILE A 98 -4.76 -9.13 17.95
CA ILE A 98 -6.10 -8.67 17.55
C ILE A 98 -6.39 -9.06 16.10
N LEU A 99 -5.38 -9.04 15.23
CA LEU A 99 -5.58 -9.22 13.79
C LEU A 99 -5.55 -10.67 13.35
N VAL A 100 -4.88 -11.53 14.12
CA VAL A 100 -4.64 -12.94 13.78
C VAL A 100 -4.83 -13.80 15.03
N THR A 101 -5.27 -15.06 14.86
CA THR A 101 -5.43 -15.99 15.98
C THR A 101 -4.14 -16.21 16.74
N ASN A 102 -4.24 -16.26 18.06
CA ASN A 102 -3.11 -16.47 18.94
C ASN A 102 -2.32 -17.76 18.64
N ASP A 103 -3.02 -18.86 18.34
CA ASP A 103 -2.39 -20.14 18.00
C ASP A 103 -1.50 -20.05 16.74
N LEU A 104 -1.92 -19.24 15.77
CA LEU A 104 -1.12 -19.00 14.56
C LEU A 104 0.16 -18.22 14.90
N VAL A 105 0.05 -17.21 15.76
CA VAL A 105 1.20 -16.40 16.19
C VAL A 105 2.19 -17.21 17.02
N ASP A 106 1.69 -18.08 17.90
CA ASP A 106 2.52 -18.93 18.77
C ASP A 106 3.24 -20.02 17.96
N ASN A 107 2.68 -20.41 16.81
CA ASN A 107 3.43 -21.11 15.79
C ASN A 107 4.31 -20.13 15.00
N HIS A 108 5.46 -19.79 15.56
CA HIS A 108 6.41 -18.82 15.00
C HIS A 108 6.74 -19.07 13.52
N ALA A 109 6.86 -20.34 13.10
CA ALA A 109 7.13 -20.69 11.71
C ALA A 109 5.94 -20.35 10.80
N ALA A 110 4.73 -20.72 11.20
CA ALA A 110 3.51 -20.38 10.46
C ALA A 110 3.29 -18.86 10.40
N PHE A 111 3.54 -18.16 11.50
CA PHE A 111 3.44 -16.70 11.54
C PHE A 111 4.48 -16.02 10.63
N ALA A 112 5.72 -16.50 10.63
CA ALA A 112 6.76 -16.00 9.71
C ALA A 112 6.36 -16.20 8.23
N VAL A 113 5.69 -17.30 7.90
CA VAL A 113 5.15 -17.53 6.56
C VAL A 113 4.07 -16.52 6.20
N VAL A 114 3.17 -16.17 7.13
CA VAL A 114 2.15 -15.12 6.91
C VAL A 114 2.79 -13.75 6.67
N GLU A 115 3.82 -13.41 7.44
CA GLU A 115 4.56 -12.16 7.27
C GLU A 115 5.24 -12.08 5.91
N ALA A 116 5.94 -13.15 5.50
CA ALA A 116 6.55 -13.29 4.19
C ALA A 116 5.53 -13.25 3.05
N ALA A 117 4.38 -13.91 3.21
CA ALA A 117 3.28 -13.88 2.25
C ALA A 117 2.73 -12.46 2.07
N GLY A 118 2.58 -11.70 3.17
CA GLY A 118 2.20 -10.29 3.13
C GLY A 118 3.19 -9.44 2.31
N THR A 119 4.50 -9.63 2.52
CA THR A 119 5.53 -8.96 1.70
C THR A 119 5.40 -9.34 0.22
N GLY A 120 5.26 -10.63 -0.08
CA GLY A 120 5.08 -11.13 -1.44
C GLY A 120 3.85 -10.54 -2.13
N LEU A 121 2.71 -10.47 -1.44
CA LEU A 121 1.49 -9.84 -1.93
C LEU A 121 1.68 -8.35 -2.22
N SER A 122 2.43 -7.63 -1.38
CA SER A 122 2.75 -6.22 -1.62
C SER A 122 3.54 -6.03 -2.92
N ILE A 123 4.58 -6.84 -3.12
CA ILE A 123 5.43 -6.78 -4.31
C ILE A 123 4.61 -7.20 -5.54
N GLY A 124 3.81 -8.26 -5.44
CA GLY A 124 2.95 -8.74 -6.53
C GLY A 124 1.88 -7.71 -6.93
N ALA A 125 1.23 -7.06 -5.98
CA ALA A 125 0.28 -5.98 -6.26
C ALA A 125 0.97 -4.79 -6.94
N SER A 126 2.16 -4.40 -6.46
CA SER A 126 2.98 -3.37 -7.09
C SER A 126 3.35 -3.76 -8.53
N TYR A 127 3.74 -5.03 -8.77
CA TYR A 127 4.02 -5.56 -10.10
C TYR A 127 2.80 -5.48 -11.02
N LEU A 128 1.61 -5.80 -10.51
CA LEU A 128 0.39 -5.72 -11.29
C LEU A 128 0.10 -4.27 -11.71
N PHE A 129 0.25 -3.31 -10.80
CA PHE A 129 0.11 -1.89 -11.13
C PHE A 129 1.17 -1.44 -12.14
N HIS A 130 2.40 -1.92 -12.02
CA HIS A 130 3.45 -1.65 -12.98
C HIS A 130 3.10 -2.18 -14.38
N HIS A 131 2.66 -3.44 -14.46
CA HIS A 131 2.31 -4.12 -15.70
C HIS A 131 1.18 -3.40 -16.46
N TYR A 132 0.20 -2.84 -15.74
CA TYR A 132 -0.88 -2.04 -16.32
C TYR A 132 -0.56 -0.53 -16.46
N GLY A 133 0.69 -0.10 -16.20
CA GLY A 133 1.12 1.29 -16.38
C GLY A 133 0.68 2.26 -15.27
N HIS A 134 0.15 1.76 -14.15
CA HIS A 134 -0.27 2.55 -12.99
C HIS A 134 0.91 2.84 -12.03
N HIS A 135 1.95 3.52 -12.51
CA HIS A 135 3.20 3.74 -11.77
C HIS A 135 3.06 4.49 -10.43
N LYS A 136 2.01 5.30 -10.28
CA LYS A 136 1.71 5.94 -8.99
C LYS A 136 1.20 4.90 -7.98
N LEU A 137 0.26 4.04 -8.38
CA LEU A 137 -0.29 2.98 -7.52
C LEU A 137 0.77 1.94 -7.16
N GLU A 138 1.64 1.62 -8.12
CA GLU A 138 2.83 0.77 -7.93
C GLU A 138 3.65 1.21 -6.71
N ARG A 139 3.98 2.50 -6.61
CA ARG A 139 4.75 3.04 -5.48
C ARG A 139 3.92 3.23 -4.21
N TRP A 140 2.69 3.72 -4.35
CA TRP A 140 1.78 3.92 -3.22
C TRP A 140 1.48 2.63 -2.46
N THR A 141 1.41 1.50 -3.16
CA THR A 141 1.19 0.18 -2.55
C THR A 141 2.19 -0.09 -1.44
N SER A 142 3.49 0.05 -1.74
CA SER A 142 4.54 -0.17 -0.76
C SER A 142 4.50 0.86 0.36
N ILE A 143 4.27 2.15 0.04
CA ILE A 143 4.20 3.24 1.01
C ILE A 143 3.12 2.99 2.06
N VAL A 144 1.91 2.63 1.61
CA VAL A 144 0.80 2.33 2.50
C VAL A 144 1.09 1.09 3.31
N HIS A 145 1.61 0.03 2.68
CA HIS A 145 1.88 -1.23 3.36
C HIS A 145 2.89 -1.05 4.50
N PHE A 146 4.10 -0.54 4.21
CA PHE A 146 5.11 -0.41 5.25
C PHE A 146 4.68 0.60 6.33
N GLY A 147 3.94 1.64 5.97
CA GLY A 147 3.41 2.62 6.93
C GLY A 147 2.40 2.01 7.90
N LEU A 148 1.46 1.21 7.41
CA LEU A 148 0.48 0.51 8.24
C LEU A 148 1.16 -0.55 9.14
N ALA A 149 2.03 -1.39 8.57
CA ALA A 149 2.75 -2.42 9.34
C ALA A 149 3.61 -1.79 10.44
N THR A 150 4.36 -0.72 10.14
CA THR A 150 5.18 -0.02 11.14
C THR A 150 4.32 0.60 12.24
N THR A 151 3.18 1.20 11.89
CA THR A 151 2.27 1.80 12.87
C THR A 151 1.64 0.74 13.77
N GLY A 152 1.25 -0.41 13.22
CA GLY A 152 0.80 -1.58 13.99
C GLY A 152 1.85 -2.04 14.99
N ALA A 153 3.09 -2.19 14.53
CA ALA A 153 4.21 -2.59 15.37
C ALA A 153 4.52 -1.59 16.49
N VAL A 154 4.52 -0.29 16.20
CA VAL A 154 4.68 0.77 17.21
C VAL A 154 3.55 0.68 18.24
N ARG A 155 2.30 0.53 17.80
CA ARG A 155 1.16 0.36 18.70
C ARG A 155 1.35 -0.85 19.61
N ASN A 156 1.80 -1.98 19.08
CA ASN A 156 2.10 -3.18 19.87
C ASN A 156 3.09 -2.86 20.99
N TYR A 157 4.18 -2.15 20.71
CA TYR A 157 5.13 -1.75 21.77
C TYR A 157 4.54 -0.77 22.78
N CYS A 158 3.68 0.15 22.34
CA CYS A 158 3.03 1.14 23.21
C CYS A 158 1.94 0.56 24.12
N LEU A 159 1.46 -0.67 23.88
CA LEU A 159 0.51 -1.32 24.78
C LEU A 159 1.17 -1.68 26.12
N LYS A 160 0.42 -1.46 27.21
CA LYS A 160 0.82 -1.86 28.56
C LYS A 160 0.76 -3.38 28.67
N THR A 161 1.69 -3.96 29.43
CA THR A 161 1.72 -5.38 29.77
C THR A 161 0.45 -5.79 30.52
N ALA A 162 -0.25 -6.83 30.06
CA ALA A 162 -1.27 -7.49 30.85
C ALA A 162 -0.65 -8.08 32.13
N HIS A 163 -1.03 -7.54 33.29
CA HIS A 163 -0.79 -8.24 34.54
C HIS A 163 -1.82 -9.36 34.68
N PRO A 164 -1.41 -10.60 35.01
CA PRO A 164 -2.37 -11.64 35.37
C PRO A 164 -3.23 -11.11 36.53
N ARG A 165 -4.55 -11.18 36.40
CA ARG A 165 -5.42 -11.00 37.57
C ARG A 165 -5.15 -12.17 38.50
N THR A 166 -4.39 -11.93 39.57
CA THR A 166 -4.37 -12.82 40.72
C THR A 166 -5.80 -12.92 41.23
N THR A 167 -6.41 -14.08 41.00
CA THR A 167 -7.72 -14.39 41.57
C THR A 167 -7.45 -14.84 43.01
N PRO A 168 -8.08 -14.23 44.03
CA PRO A 168 -7.86 -14.58 45.43
C PRO A 168 -8.35 -15.99 45.76
#